data_AF-A0A1W9LQS1-F1
#
_entry.id   AF-A0A1W9LQS1-F1
#
_cell.length_a   1.000
_cell.length_b   1.000
_cell.length_c   1.000
_cell.angle_alpha   90.00
_cell.angle_beta   90.00
_cell.angle_gamma   90.00
#
_symmetry.space_group_name_H-M   'P 1'
#
loop_
_entity.id
_entity.type
_entity.pdbx_description
1 polymer ?
#
loop_
_entity_poly.entity_id
_entity_poly.type
_entity_poly.pdbx_seq_one_letter_code
_entity_poly.pdbx_strand_id
1 'polypeptide(L)'
;MKTIRIKQPGILATVQDTGRFGCQHQGVPVSGAMDSYALRLGNLLVGNSENDAGIEITLGGFEAEFISDAGFAVTGSEKTVSLNGIFVPTWKLHQAFVGDILHIDCLNGVRNYLCLSGGIDVPMVLGSKST
;
A
#
# COMPACT_ATOMS: atom_id res chain seq x y z
N MET A 1 -15.92 0.99 -6.14
CA MET A 1 -16.26 -0.42 -5.81
C MET A 1 -15.34 -0.85 -4.68
N LYS A 2 -15.77 -1.72 -3.76
CA LYS A 2 -14.91 -2.14 -2.64
C LYS A 2 -14.01 -3.30 -3.10
N THR A 3 -12.70 -3.18 -2.90
CA THR A 3 -11.70 -4.14 -3.42
C THR A 3 -11.13 -5.05 -2.34
N ILE A 4 -10.78 -4.49 -1.18
CA ILE A 4 -10.25 -5.23 -0.04
C ILE A 4 -11.02 -4.90 1.23
N ARG A 5 -11.03 -5.84 2.17
CA ARG A 5 -11.48 -5.66 3.56
C ARG A 5 -10.30 -5.90 4.48
N ILE A 6 -9.93 -4.90 5.27
CA ILE A 6 -8.88 -5.05 6.28
C ILE A 6 -9.38 -5.98 7.40
N LYS A 7 -8.64 -7.04 7.67
CA LYS A 7 -8.91 -8.01 8.73
C LYS A 7 -8.09 -7.67 9.97
N GLN A 8 -6.81 -7.39 9.77
CA GLN A 8 -5.88 -6.96 10.81
C GLN A 8 -5.00 -5.84 10.25
N PRO A 9 -4.96 -4.66 10.86
CA PRO A 9 -4.15 -3.55 10.34
C PRO A 9 -2.64 -3.69 10.63
N GLY A 10 -2.22 -4.70 11.40
CA GLY A 10 -0.87 -4.79 11.93
C GLY A 10 -0.60 -3.74 13.01
N ILE A 11 0.67 -3.39 13.21
CA ILE A 11 1.08 -2.38 14.21
C ILE A 11 0.63 -0.99 13.79
N LEU A 12 0.86 -0.62 12.53
CA LEU A 12 0.42 0.65 11.96
C LEU A 12 0.26 0.50 10.44
N ALA A 13 -0.92 0.84 9.94
CA ALA A 13 -1.21 0.95 8.52
C ALA A 13 -1.78 2.34 8.23
N THR A 14 -1.20 3.05 7.27
CA THR A 14 -1.62 4.40 6.86
C THR A 14 -1.81 4.48 5.35
N VAL A 15 -2.73 5.32 4.89
CA VAL A 15 -2.81 5.63 3.46
C VAL A 15 -1.75 6.68 3.15
N GLN A 16 -0.93 6.43 2.14
CA GLN A 16 0.16 7.31 1.73
C GLN A 16 0.20 7.49 0.22
N ASP A 17 0.29 8.74 -0.23
CA ASP A 17 0.72 9.10 -1.58
C ASP A 17 2.10 9.80 -1.53
N THR A 18 2.43 10.63 -2.52
CA THR A 18 3.70 11.38 -2.54
C THR A 18 3.68 12.65 -1.69
N GLY A 19 2.56 12.99 -1.05
CA GLY A 19 2.42 14.07 -0.09
C GLY A 19 1.70 15.31 -0.62
N ARG A 20 1.52 16.28 0.27
CA ARG A 20 0.88 17.58 0.02
C ARG A 20 1.91 18.70 -0.12
N PHE A 21 2.10 19.19 -1.34
CA PHE A 21 3.07 20.23 -1.63
C PHE A 21 2.42 21.61 -1.67
N GLY A 22 3.17 22.64 -1.25
CA GLY A 22 2.75 24.04 -1.32
C GLY A 22 2.02 24.54 -0.07
N CYS A 23 1.65 23.68 0.88
CA CYS A 23 0.96 24.06 2.12
C CYS A 23 1.90 24.40 3.28
N GLN A 24 3.23 24.29 3.11
CA GLN A 24 4.20 24.51 4.20
C GLN A 24 4.15 25.93 4.78
N HIS A 25 3.79 26.92 3.96
CA HIS A 25 3.60 28.31 4.41
C HIS A 25 2.46 28.46 5.43
N GLN A 26 1.59 27.46 5.55
CA GLN A 26 0.47 27.39 6.50
C GLN A 26 0.80 26.50 7.71
N GLY A 27 2.06 26.06 7.85
CA GLY A 27 2.49 25.14 8.92
C GLY A 27 2.11 23.67 8.68
N VAL A 28 1.65 23.32 7.48
CA VAL A 28 1.27 21.94 7.13
C VAL A 28 2.47 21.18 6.56
N PRO A 29 2.89 20.05 7.14
CA PRO A 29 3.99 19.25 6.61
C PRO A 29 3.59 18.54 5.31
N VAL A 30 4.59 18.21 4.49
CA VAL A 30 4.40 17.51 3.20
C VAL A 30 3.77 16.12 3.40
N SER A 31 4.07 15.43 4.50
CA SER A 31 3.69 14.02 4.70
C SER A 31 4.16 13.16 3.51
N GLY A 32 3.42 12.13 3.13
CA GLY A 32 3.78 11.20 2.08
C GLY A 32 4.36 9.90 2.62
N ALA A 33 4.49 8.92 1.73
CA ALA A 33 5.19 7.67 2.00
C ALA A 33 6.63 7.96 2.47
N MET A 34 7.05 7.29 3.55
CA MET A 34 8.40 7.47 4.09
C MET A 34 9.48 6.99 3.10
N ASP A 35 9.18 5.91 2.38
CA ASP A 35 9.96 5.40 1.25
C ASP A 35 9.11 5.57 -0.01
N SER A 36 9.18 6.79 -0.54
CA SER A 36 8.47 7.18 -1.76
C SER A 36 8.93 6.38 -2.98
N TYR A 37 10.15 5.85 -3.00
CA TYR A 37 10.64 5.03 -4.11
C TYR A 37 9.89 3.68 -4.17
N ALA A 38 9.76 3.02 -3.02
CA ALA A 38 9.01 1.76 -2.92
C ALA A 38 7.52 1.97 -3.27
N LEU A 39 6.89 3.04 -2.79
CA LEU A 39 5.50 3.36 -3.16
C LEU A 39 5.36 3.56 -4.68
N ARG A 40 6.17 4.44 -5.28
CA ARG A 40 6.09 4.79 -6.70
C ARG A 40 6.28 3.57 -7.59
N LEU A 41 7.27 2.73 -7.30
CA LEU A 41 7.47 1.49 -8.05
C LEU A 41 6.32 0.49 -7.86
N GLY A 42 5.78 0.38 -6.65
CA GLY A 42 4.62 -0.46 -6.38
C GLY A 42 3.40 -0.07 -7.23
N ASN A 43 3.15 1.23 -7.34
CA ASN A 43 2.10 1.77 -8.21
C ASN A 43 2.35 1.48 -9.69
N LEU A 44 3.57 1.70 -10.17
CA LEU A 44 3.92 1.40 -11.56
C LEU A 44 3.72 -0.09 -11.91
N LEU A 45 4.03 -1.00 -10.98
CA LEU A 45 3.84 -2.44 -11.18
C LEU A 45 2.37 -2.82 -11.41
N VAL A 46 1.41 -2.10 -10.82
CA VAL A 46 -0.03 -2.35 -10.96
C VAL A 46 -0.72 -1.46 -12.01
N GLY A 47 0.07 -0.69 -12.77
CA GLY A 47 -0.41 0.18 -13.85
C GLY A 47 -0.97 1.53 -13.39
N ASN A 48 -0.70 1.94 -12.15
CA ASN A 48 -1.13 3.22 -11.59
C ASN A 48 -0.16 4.36 -11.97
N SER A 49 -0.58 5.59 -11.69
CA SER A 49 0.35 6.73 -11.65
C SER A 49 1.29 6.61 -10.46
N GLU A 50 2.51 7.12 -10.58
CA GLU A 50 3.49 7.12 -9.50
C GLU A 50 2.99 7.81 -8.22
N ASN A 51 2.08 8.78 -8.36
CA ASN A 51 1.53 9.55 -7.25
C ASN A 51 0.24 8.94 -6.65
N ASP A 52 -0.23 7.81 -7.16
CA ASP A 52 -1.42 7.18 -6.58
C ASP A 52 -1.15 6.71 -5.14
N ALA A 53 -2.20 6.70 -4.32
CA ALA A 53 -2.07 6.28 -2.94
C ALA A 53 -1.96 4.75 -2.82
N GLY A 54 -1.11 4.31 -1.90
CA GLY A 54 -1.01 2.94 -1.41
C GLY A 54 -1.21 2.87 0.10
N ILE A 55 -1.12 1.65 0.66
CA ILE A 55 -1.14 1.45 2.11
C ILE A 55 0.31 1.22 2.58
N GLU A 56 0.85 2.17 3.35
CA GLU A 56 2.11 2.01 4.06
C GLU A 56 1.87 1.19 5.35
N ILE A 57 2.55 0.06 5.46
CA ILE A 57 2.44 -0.90 6.56
C ILE A 57 3.76 -0.91 7.32
N THR A 58 3.72 -0.55 8.60
CA THR A 58 4.90 -0.48 9.47
C THR A 58 4.97 -1.72 10.37
N LEU A 59 6.13 -2.39 10.40
CA LEU A 59 6.41 -3.58 11.23
C LEU A 59 5.56 -4.83 10.95
N GLY A 60 4.73 -4.86 9.91
CA GLY A 60 4.00 -6.05 9.50
C GLY A 60 2.77 -6.38 10.36
N GLY A 61 2.36 -7.66 10.34
CA GLY A 61 1.13 -8.14 10.96
C GLY A 61 -0.16 -7.71 10.25
N PHE A 62 -0.05 -7.27 9.00
CA PHE A 62 -1.19 -6.79 8.22
C PHE A 62 -1.87 -7.95 7.49
N GLU A 63 -3.20 -7.99 7.55
CA GLU A 63 -4.03 -8.96 6.88
C GLU A 63 -5.23 -8.29 6.20
N ALA A 64 -5.47 -8.63 4.94
CA ALA A 64 -6.63 -8.16 4.18
C ALA A 64 -7.25 -9.29 3.34
N GLU A 65 -8.58 -9.28 3.23
CA GLU A 65 -9.36 -10.16 2.38
C GLU A 65 -9.72 -9.42 1.09
N PHE A 66 -9.45 -10.02 -0.07
CA PHE A 66 -9.93 -9.51 -1.36
C PHE A 66 -11.42 -9.80 -1.50
N ILE A 67 -12.22 -8.76 -1.68
CA ILE A 67 -13.69 -8.86 -1.84
C ILE A 67 -14.14 -8.66 -3.30
N SER A 68 -13.18 -8.48 -4.19
CA SER A 68 -13.29 -8.57 -5.64
C SER A 68 -11.93 -8.95 -6.22
N ASP A 69 -11.92 -9.47 -7.45
CA ASP A 69 -10.67 -9.73 -8.18
C ASP A 69 -9.89 -8.43 -8.36
N ALA A 70 -8.58 -8.47 -8.13
CA ALA A 70 -7.72 -7.29 -8.19
C ALA A 70 -6.26 -7.63 -8.47
N GLY A 71 -5.61 -6.78 -9.26
CA GLY A 71 -4.16 -6.75 -9.36
C GLY A 71 -3.56 -6.02 -8.16
N PHE A 72 -2.51 -6.57 -7.56
CA PHE A 72 -1.81 -5.95 -6.45
C PHE A 72 -0.29 -6.13 -6.55
N ALA A 73 0.45 -5.26 -5.89
CA ALA A 73 1.88 -5.41 -5.67
C ALA A 73 2.23 -5.01 -4.24
N VAL A 74 3.25 -5.66 -3.68
CA VAL A 74 3.83 -5.27 -2.40
C VAL A 74 5.31 -5.00 -2.58
N THR A 75 5.75 -3.81 -2.19
CA THR A 75 7.16 -3.38 -2.22
C THR A 75 7.65 -3.07 -0.79
N GLY A 76 8.95 -2.83 -0.64
CA GLY A 76 9.59 -2.64 0.66
C GLY A 76 10.34 -3.90 1.11
N SER A 77 10.01 -4.42 2.30
CA SER A 77 10.68 -5.58 2.88
C SER A 77 10.58 -6.83 1.98
N GLU A 78 11.65 -7.61 1.89
CA GLU A 78 11.67 -8.84 1.09
C GLU A 78 11.17 -10.06 1.88
N LYS A 79 10.56 -11.01 1.16
CA LYS A 79 10.13 -12.33 1.69
C LYS A 79 9.12 -12.25 2.84
N THR A 80 8.23 -11.25 2.80
CA THR A 80 7.27 -10.94 3.86
C THR A 80 5.82 -11.20 3.50
N VAL A 81 5.53 -11.56 2.23
CA VAL A 81 4.16 -11.55 1.71
C VAL A 81 3.70 -12.95 1.38
N SER A 82 2.49 -13.28 1.81
CA SER A 82 1.82 -14.52 1.43
C SER A 82 0.38 -14.27 1.00
N LEU A 83 -0.07 -15.05 0.03
CA LEU A 83 -1.46 -15.10 -0.42
C LEU A 83 -1.99 -16.50 -0.10
N ASN A 84 -3.04 -16.57 0.72
CA ASN A 84 -3.59 -17.83 1.26
C ASN A 84 -2.52 -18.72 1.93
N GLY A 85 -1.58 -18.10 2.65
CA GLY A 85 -0.47 -18.79 3.33
C GLY A 85 0.68 -19.25 2.42
N ILE A 86 0.60 -19.01 1.11
CA ILE A 86 1.67 -19.32 0.15
C ILE A 86 2.49 -18.05 -0.08
N PHE A 87 3.80 -18.11 0.18
CA PHE A 87 4.69 -16.96 -0.05
C PHE A 87 4.72 -16.55 -1.52
N VAL A 88 4.57 -15.25 -1.75
CA VAL A 88 4.68 -14.63 -3.09
C VAL A 88 5.83 -13.62 -3.11
N PRO A 89 6.54 -13.47 -4.24
CA PRO A 89 7.61 -12.47 -4.35
C PRO A 89 7.11 -11.05 -4.09
N THR A 90 7.88 -10.25 -3.37
CA THR A 90 7.68 -8.79 -3.36
C THR A 90 8.22 -8.17 -4.66
N TRP A 91 7.93 -6.90 -4.89
CA TRP A 91 8.36 -6.15 -6.10
C TRP A 91 7.86 -6.78 -7.42
N LYS A 92 6.67 -7.39 -7.39
CA LYS A 92 6.05 -8.04 -8.55
C LYS A 92 4.54 -7.81 -8.54
N LEU A 93 3.96 -7.69 -9.73
CA LEU A 93 2.51 -7.72 -9.94
C LEU A 93 1.98 -9.14 -9.68
N HIS A 94 0.91 -9.22 -8.88
CA HIS A 94 0.15 -10.43 -8.62
C HIS A 94 -1.33 -10.19 -8.90
N GLN A 95 -2.02 -11.27 -9.23
CA GLN A 95 -3.47 -11.30 -9.33
C GLN A 95 -4.02 -11.98 -8.07
N ALA A 96 -4.96 -11.34 -7.40
CA ALA A 96 -5.79 -11.96 -6.38
C ALA A 96 -7.22 -12.12 -6.90
N PHE A 97 -7.89 -13.15 -6.40
CA PHE A 97 -9.28 -13.42 -6.66
C PHE A 97 -10.12 -13.15 -5.41
N VAL A 98 -11.42 -12.94 -5.60
CA VAL A 98 -12.36 -12.80 -4.49
C VAL A 98 -12.23 -13.96 -3.49
N GLY A 99 -12.11 -13.62 -2.21
CA GLY A 99 -11.92 -14.54 -1.10
C GLY A 99 -10.45 -14.79 -0.73
N ASP A 100 -9.48 -14.38 -1.56
CA ASP A 100 -8.06 -14.53 -1.22
C ASP A 100 -7.70 -13.68 0.01
N ILE A 101 -6.82 -14.24 0.85
CA ILE A 101 -6.31 -13.59 2.07
C ILE A 101 -4.85 -13.23 1.86
N LEU A 102 -4.56 -11.94 1.90
CA LEU A 102 -3.21 -11.38 1.85
C LEU A 102 -2.69 -11.18 3.27
N HIS A 103 -1.50 -11.70 3.55
CA HIS A 103 -0.75 -11.42 4.77
C HIS A 103 0.58 -10.76 4.42
N ILE A 104 0.91 -9.68 5.13
CA ILE A 104 2.15 -8.91 4.98
C ILE A 104 2.82 -8.77 6.34
N ASP A 105 4.00 -9.36 6.46
CA ASP A 105 4.86 -9.28 7.63
C ASP A 105 6.05 -8.33 7.41
N CYS A 106 6.99 -8.26 8.35
CA CYS A 106 8.23 -7.51 8.22
C CYS A 106 9.40 -8.30 8.82
N LEU A 107 10.28 -8.83 7.96
CA LEU A 107 11.47 -9.57 8.39
C LEU A 107 12.74 -8.73 8.33
N ASN A 108 12.94 -7.99 7.23
CA ASN A 108 14.12 -7.15 7.01
C ASN A 108 13.69 -5.77 6.50
N GLY A 109 13.87 -4.72 7.30
CA GLY A 109 13.32 -3.39 7.05
C GLY A 109 12.19 -3.06 8.01
N VAL A 110 11.45 -1.99 7.73
CA VAL A 110 10.40 -1.48 8.64
C VAL A 110 9.07 -1.22 7.93
N ARG A 111 9.08 -1.01 6.60
CA ARG A 111 7.90 -0.60 5.83
C ARG A 111 7.68 -1.48 4.62
N ASN A 112 6.41 -1.79 4.38
CA ASN A 112 5.92 -2.34 3.12
C ASN A 112 4.86 -1.41 2.53
N TYR A 113 4.70 -1.44 1.22
CA TYR A 113 3.65 -0.69 0.53
C TYR A 113 2.78 -1.64 -0.26
N LEU A 114 1.50 -1.73 0.10
CA LEU A 114 0.49 -2.42 -0.68
C LEU A 114 -0.12 -1.45 -1.70
N CYS A 115 0.09 -1.73 -2.97
CA CYS A 115 -0.51 -1.01 -4.09
C CYS A 115 -1.55 -1.89 -4.76
N LEU A 116 -2.74 -1.34 -5.03
CA LEU A 116 -3.82 -2.00 -5.77
C LEU A 116 -3.99 -1.33 -7.13
N SER A 117 -4.25 -2.10 -8.17
CA SER A 117 -4.60 -1.53 -9.48
C SER A 117 -5.85 -0.66 -9.36
N GLY A 118 -5.80 0.57 -9.87
CA GLY A 118 -6.82 1.61 -9.67
C GLY A 118 -6.62 2.48 -8.42
N GLY A 119 -5.61 2.19 -7.60
CA GLY A 119 -5.20 2.98 -6.44
C GLY A 119 -6.15 2.87 -5.24
N ILE A 120 -5.81 3.61 -4.17
CA ILE A 120 -6.66 3.71 -2.97
C ILE A 120 -7.60 4.92 -3.11
N ASP A 121 -8.90 4.64 -3.19
CA ASP A 121 -9.95 5.66 -3.35
C ASP A 121 -10.40 6.22 -2.00
N VAL A 122 -9.72 7.27 -1.55
CA VAL A 122 -10.07 8.06 -0.36
C VAL A 122 -10.10 9.56 -0.72
N PRO A 123 -10.84 10.40 0.03
CA PRO A 123 -10.87 11.83 -0.21
C PRO A 123 -9.48 12.45 -0.14
N MET A 124 -9.23 13.45 -0.99
CA MET A 124 -8.01 14.26 -0.90
C MET A 124 -8.20 15.39 0.11
N VAL A 125 -7.18 15.62 0.92
CA VAL A 125 -7.07 16.75 1.85
C VAL A 125 -5.84 17.56 1.46
N LEU A 126 -6.05 18.83 1.11
CA LEU A 126 -4.99 19.73 0.63
C LEU A 126 -4.17 19.15 -0.54
N GLY A 127 -4.86 18.46 -1.46
CA GLY A 127 -4.23 17.88 -2.67
C GLY A 127 -3.50 16.55 -2.46
N SER A 128 -3.67 15.89 -1.31
CA SER A 128 -3.03 14.60 -1.00
C SER A 128 -4.00 13.67 -0.26
N LYS A 129 -3.80 12.37 -0.44
CA LYS A 129 -4.45 11.26 0.28
C LYS A 129 -3.62 10.76 1.46
N SER A 130 -2.40 11.26 1.64
CA SER A 130 -1.59 10.95 2.82
C SER A 130 -2.29 11.41 4.09
N THR A 131 -2.10 10.65 5.17
CA THR A 131 -2.48 11.05 6.53
C THR A 131 -1.29 11.70 7.21
#